data_AF-A0A919ZBY4-F1
#
_entry.id   AF-A0A919ZBY4-F1
#
_cell.length_a   1.000
_cell.length_b   1.000
_cell.length_c   1.000
_cell.angle_alpha   90.00
_cell.angle_beta   90.00
_cell.angle_gamma   90.00
#
_symmetry.space_group_name_H-M   'P 1'
#
loop_
_entity.id
_entity.type
_entity.pdbx_description
1 polymer ?
#
loop_
_entity_poly.entity_id
_entity_poly.type
_entity_poly.pdbx_seq_one_letter_code
_entity_poly.pdbx_strand_id
1 'polypeptide(L)'
;MKMTDLWTLYDDKRIMGFSPHTLKAYSLQFKVLTREIGNLNVEEVSLDLLKAYLAKQSQRLKPSSLGHRIRFIRSLFRFAIEEGHIVRNPTAKLREPKMEKRIPKFLIEEDVINLKITCDSPREHALLAFLYCTGCRVGEVHKLDVEDINWLKLLRNCAREGL
;
A
#
# COMPACT_ATOMS: atom_id res chain seq x y z
N MET A 1 10.63 19.55 -19.41
CA MET A 1 10.80 19.21 -17.97
C MET A 1 11.31 17.77 -17.86
N LYS A 2 12.29 17.50 -16.98
CA LYS A 2 12.84 16.15 -16.79
C LYS A 2 11.99 15.32 -15.83
N MET A 3 12.13 14.00 -15.89
CA MET A 3 11.46 13.08 -14.97
C MET A 3 11.83 13.33 -13.50
N THR A 4 13.07 13.72 -13.20
CA THR A 4 13.51 14.10 -11.84
C THR A 4 12.77 15.31 -11.31
N ASP A 5 12.56 16.32 -12.15
CA ASP A 5 11.87 17.57 -11.77
C ASP A 5 10.37 17.29 -11.55
N LEU A 6 9.79 16.41 -12.38
CA LEU A 6 8.43 15.93 -12.16
C LEU A 6 8.30 15.21 -10.81
N TRP A 7 9.29 14.38 -10.45
CA TRP A 7 9.27 13.66 -9.18
C TRP A 7 9.35 14.59 -7.98
N THR A 8 10.17 15.65 -8.04
CA THR A 8 10.24 16.63 -6.95
C THR A 8 8.90 17.30 -6.73
N LEU A 9 8.18 17.67 -7.80
CA LEU A 9 6.82 18.20 -7.70
C LEU A 9 5.81 17.16 -7.22
N TYR A 10 5.98 15.90 -7.61
CA TYR A 10 5.11 14.81 -7.19
C TYR A 10 5.25 14.49 -5.69
N ASP A 11 6.45 14.64 -5.12
CA ASP A 11 6.71 14.35 -3.70
C ASP A 11 5.97 15.32 -2.77
N ASP A 12 5.60 16.51 -3.25
CA ASP A 12 4.75 17.48 -2.54
C ASP A 12 3.35 16.93 -2.23
N LYS A 13 2.93 15.84 -2.88
CA LYS A 13 1.71 15.08 -2.50
C LYS A 13 1.77 14.56 -1.06
N ARG A 14 2.92 14.60 -0.39
CA ARG A 14 3.03 14.43 1.07
C ARG A 14 2.12 15.40 1.84
N ILE A 15 2.00 16.63 1.37
CA ILE A 15 1.14 17.66 1.96
C ILE A 15 -0.34 17.35 1.70
N MET A 16 -0.64 16.68 0.58
CA MET A 16 -1.99 16.27 0.18
C MET A 16 -2.49 14.97 0.86
N GLY A 17 -1.85 14.53 1.95
CA GLY A 17 -2.32 13.43 2.78
C GLY A 17 -1.96 12.02 2.28
N PHE A 18 -1.01 11.87 1.35
CA PHE A 18 -0.51 10.55 0.97
C PHE A 18 0.24 9.90 2.15
N SER A 19 -0.05 8.62 2.42
CA SER A 19 0.67 7.86 3.45
C SER A 19 2.19 7.89 3.21
N PRO A 20 3.03 8.14 4.24
CA PRO A 20 4.47 8.11 4.12
C PRO A 20 5.00 6.79 3.54
N HIS A 21 4.32 5.69 3.84
CA HIS A 21 4.67 4.38 3.30
C HIS A 21 4.45 4.28 1.78
N THR A 22 3.38 4.90 1.28
CA THR A 22 3.09 4.96 -0.17
C THR A 22 4.14 5.77 -0.90
N LEU A 23 4.52 6.94 -0.38
CA LEU A 23 5.55 7.78 -0.99
C LEU A 23 6.92 7.11 -0.98
N LYS A 24 7.29 6.44 0.12
CA LYS A 24 8.52 5.65 0.19
C LYS A 24 8.55 4.54 -0.87
N ALA A 25 7.43 3.83 -1.04
CA ALA A 25 7.33 2.79 -2.07
C ALA A 25 7.40 3.38 -3.49
N TYR A 26 6.75 4.52 -3.74
CA TYR A 26 6.79 5.20 -5.04
C TYR A 26 8.16 5.78 -5.36
N SER A 27 8.88 6.33 -4.37
CA SER A 27 10.26 6.79 -4.51
C SER A 27 11.18 5.67 -4.99
N LEU A 28 11.02 4.46 -4.43
CA LEU A 28 11.75 3.29 -4.91
C LEU A 28 11.39 2.95 -6.36
N GLN A 29 10.10 2.95 -6.72
CA GLN A 29 9.68 2.67 -8.10
C GLN A 29 10.19 3.72 -9.08
N PHE A 30 10.22 4.99 -8.69
CA PHE A 30 10.76 6.08 -9.48
C PHE A 30 12.25 5.88 -9.77
N LYS A 31 13.04 5.57 -8.74
CA LYS A 31 14.48 5.26 -8.89
C LYS A 31 14.73 4.08 -9.82
N VAL A 32 13.90 3.03 -9.76
CA VAL A 32 14.05 1.88 -10.66
C VAL A 32 13.65 2.24 -12.09
N LEU A 33 12.60 3.04 -12.27
CA LEU A 33 12.19 3.52 -13.58
C LEU A 33 13.31 4.35 -14.23
N THR A 34 13.80 5.40 -13.56
CA THR A 34 14.83 6.29 -14.12
C THR A 34 16.18 5.60 -14.32
N ARG A 35 16.50 4.57 -13.54
CA ARG A 35 17.69 3.74 -13.79
C ARG A 35 17.60 2.96 -15.10
N GLU A 36 16.40 2.52 -15.48
CA GLU A 36 16.20 1.64 -16.64
C GLU A 36 15.87 2.39 -17.92
N ILE A 37 15.08 3.46 -17.86
CA ILE A 37 14.73 4.28 -19.04
C ILE A 37 15.51 5.60 -19.13
N GLY A 38 16.28 5.96 -18.11
CA GLY A 38 17.01 7.22 -18.03
C GLY A 38 16.18 8.39 -17.47
N ASN A 39 16.84 9.54 -17.27
CA ASN A 39 16.20 10.80 -16.92
C ASN A 39 15.81 11.58 -18.19
N LEU A 40 14.80 11.06 -18.88
CA LEU A 40 14.27 11.65 -20.11
C LEU A 40 13.42 12.90 -19.82
N ASN A 41 13.10 13.66 -20.87
CA ASN A 41 12.01 14.62 -20.75
C ASN A 41 10.69 13.85 -20.60
N VAL A 42 9.76 14.38 -19.80
CA VAL A 42 8.49 13.69 -19.52
C VAL A 42 7.69 13.41 -20.82
N GLU A 43 7.79 14.31 -21.80
CA GLU A 43 7.15 14.19 -23.12
C GLU A 43 7.79 13.12 -24.03
N GLU A 44 9.07 12.80 -23.82
CA GLU A 44 9.77 11.75 -24.58
C GLU A 44 9.38 10.35 -24.13
N VAL A 45 8.74 10.22 -22.96
CA VAL A 45 8.32 8.93 -22.42
C VAL A 45 7.11 8.42 -23.21
N SER A 46 7.37 7.51 -24.15
CA SER A 46 6.33 6.91 -24.98
C SER A 46 5.71 5.65 -24.35
N LEU A 47 4.53 5.27 -24.83
CA LEU A 47 3.88 4.03 -24.45
C LEU A 47 4.76 2.80 -24.76
N ASP A 48 5.46 2.82 -25.89
CA ASP A 48 6.27 1.69 -26.33
C ASP A 48 7.53 1.52 -25.48
N LEU A 49 8.14 2.63 -25.05
CA LEU A 49 9.22 2.62 -24.07
C LEU A 49 8.75 2.02 -22.74
N LEU A 50 7.59 2.44 -22.24
CA LEU A 50 7.02 1.90 -20.99
C LEU A 50 6.66 0.42 -21.11
N LYS A 51 6.14 -0.03 -22.26
CA LYS A 51 5.87 -1.45 -22.51
C LYS A 51 7.15 -2.28 -22.55
N ALA A 52 8.18 -1.81 -23.24
CA ALA A 52 9.47 -2.49 -23.31
C ALA A 52 10.09 -2.63 -21.91
N TYR A 53 10.06 -1.55 -21.12
CA TYR A 53 10.47 -1.57 -19.72
C TYR A 53 9.67 -2.60 -18.91
N LEU A 54 8.33 -2.55 -18.95
CA LEU A 54 7.48 -3.45 -18.17
C LEU A 54 7.62 -4.92 -18.60
N ALA A 55 7.84 -5.20 -19.89
CA ALA A 55 8.11 -6.55 -20.40
C ALA A 55 9.42 -7.13 -19.88
N LYS A 56 10.48 -6.31 -19.77
CA LYS A 56 11.74 -6.72 -19.13
C LYS A 56 11.52 -7.03 -17.64
N GLN A 57 10.72 -6.22 -16.96
CA GLN A 57 10.46 -6.38 -15.52
C GLN A 57 9.53 -7.56 -15.22
N SER A 58 8.61 -7.91 -16.11
CA SER A 58 7.72 -9.08 -15.93
C SER A 58 8.46 -10.41 -15.90
N GLN A 59 9.69 -10.48 -16.44
CA GLN A 59 10.53 -11.68 -16.36
C GLN A 59 11.07 -11.94 -14.94
N ARG A 60 11.15 -10.90 -14.10
CA ARG A 60 11.76 -10.97 -12.75
C ARG A 60 10.75 -10.74 -11.62
N LEU A 61 9.60 -10.15 -11.92
CA LEU A 61 8.62 -9.73 -10.93
C LEU A 61 7.36 -10.59 -10.98
N LYS A 62 6.84 -10.89 -9.78
CA LYS A 62 5.49 -11.46 -9.64
C LYS A 62 4.43 -10.47 -10.18
N PRO A 63 3.27 -10.95 -10.66
CA PRO A 63 2.20 -10.10 -11.19
C PRO A 63 1.77 -8.97 -10.24
N SER A 64 1.73 -9.22 -8.94
CA SER A 64 1.41 -8.21 -7.92
C SER A 64 2.41 -7.06 -7.90
N SER A 65 3.71 -7.36 -7.90
CA SER A 65 4.78 -6.36 -7.91
C SER A 65 4.78 -5.56 -9.22
N LEU A 66 4.53 -6.23 -10.34
CA LEU A 66 4.41 -5.56 -11.65
C LEU A 66 3.18 -4.64 -11.68
N GLY A 67 2.04 -5.08 -11.14
CA GLY A 67 0.83 -4.27 -11.00
C GLY A 67 1.07 -3.01 -10.16
N HIS A 68 1.76 -3.14 -9.02
CA HIS A 68 2.13 -1.98 -8.20
C HIS A 68 3.01 -0.98 -8.97
N ARG A 69 3.99 -1.47 -9.74
CA ARG A 69 4.82 -0.60 -10.59
C ARG A 69 3.99 0.13 -11.65
N ILE A 70 3.04 -0.55 -12.29
CA ILE A 70 2.11 0.07 -13.26
C ILE A 70 1.25 1.15 -12.58
N ARG A 71 0.73 0.90 -11.38
CA ARG A 71 -0.04 1.89 -10.61
C ARG A 71 0.76 3.14 -10.30
N PHE A 72 2.01 2.97 -9.89
CA PHE A 72 2.93 4.09 -9.69
C PHE A 72 3.12 4.91 -10.98
N ILE A 73 3.47 4.26 -12.09
CA ILE A 73 3.68 4.95 -13.38
C ILE A 73 2.42 5.70 -13.81
N ARG A 74 1.24 5.06 -13.73
CA ARG A 74 -0.05 5.71 -13.99
C ARG A 74 -0.31 6.91 -13.09
N SER A 75 0.06 6.82 -11.81
CA SER A 75 -0.12 7.91 -10.85
C SER A 75 0.76 9.11 -11.17
N LEU A 76 2.03 8.87 -11.54
CA LEU A 76 2.99 9.91 -11.91
C LEU A 76 2.56 10.64 -13.19
N PHE A 77 2.21 9.92 -14.26
CA PHE A 77 1.80 10.55 -15.53
C PHE A 77 0.38 11.13 -15.50
N ARG A 78 -0.48 10.66 -14.59
CA ARG A 78 -1.75 11.34 -14.33
C ARG A 78 -1.51 12.71 -13.70
N PHE A 79 -0.65 12.78 -12.68
CA PHE A 79 -0.24 14.05 -12.09
C PHE A 79 0.38 15.00 -13.11
N ALA A 80 1.28 14.50 -13.98
CA ALA A 80 1.88 15.33 -15.03
C ALA A 80 0.86 15.97 -15.99
N ILE A 81 -0.30 15.33 -16.20
CA ILE A 81 -1.38 15.90 -17.03
C ILE A 81 -2.24 16.86 -16.23
N GLU A 82 -2.59 16.49 -15.00
CA GLU A 82 -3.41 17.32 -14.10
C GLU A 82 -2.74 18.69 -13.86
N GLU A 83 -1.40 18.71 -13.74
CA GLU A 83 -0.60 19.94 -13.61
C GLU A 83 -0.23 20.60 -14.96
N GLY A 84 -0.70 20.06 -16.09
CA GLY A 84 -0.47 20.63 -17.41
C GLY A 84 0.95 20.50 -17.96
N HIS A 85 1.79 19.66 -17.36
CA HIS A 85 3.18 19.45 -17.82
C HIS A 85 3.30 18.62 -19.09
N ILE A 86 2.29 17.81 -19.41
CA ILE A 86 2.18 17.07 -20.68
C ILE A 86 0.74 17.10 -21.18
N VAL A 87 0.57 17.06 -22.50
CA VAL A 87 -0.75 17.10 -23.15
C VAL A 87 -1.38 15.71 -23.26
N ARG A 88 -0.56 14.65 -23.36
CA ARG A 88 -1.03 13.28 -23.64
C ARG A 88 -0.50 12.30 -22.61
N ASN A 89 -1.38 11.43 -22.10
CA ASN A 89 -0.99 10.36 -21.18
C ASN A 89 -0.35 9.16 -21.90
N PRO A 90 0.95 8.86 -21.71
CA PRO A 90 1.56 7.67 -22.28
C PRO A 90 1.08 6.38 -21.58
N THR A 91 0.45 6.49 -20.40
CA THR A 91 0.02 5.34 -19.58
C THR A 91 -1.43 4.93 -19.80
N ALA A 92 -2.21 5.68 -20.59
CA ALA A 92 -3.65 5.46 -20.76
C ALA A 92 -3.97 4.02 -21.22
N LYS A 93 -3.12 3.44 -22.06
CA LYS A 93 -3.28 2.09 -22.62
C LYS A 93 -2.51 1.01 -21.84
N LEU A 94 -1.86 1.34 -20.73
CA LEU A 94 -1.20 0.34 -19.88
C LEU A 94 -2.24 -0.45 -19.10
N ARG A 95 -2.20 -1.77 -19.26
CA ARG A 95 -3.04 -2.73 -18.53
C ARG A 95 -2.24 -3.38 -17.42
N GLU A 96 -2.83 -3.45 -16.24
CA GLU A 96 -2.26 -4.25 -15.15
C GLU A 96 -2.35 -5.75 -15.51
N PRO A 97 -1.35 -6.56 -15.13
CA PRO A 97 -1.44 -8.00 -15.29
C PRO A 97 -2.65 -8.52 -14.51
N LYS A 98 -3.34 -9.53 -15.06
CA LYS A 98 -4.40 -10.21 -14.32
C LYS A 98 -3.78 -10.82 -13.06
N MET A 99 -4.19 -10.31 -11.91
CA MET A 99 -3.83 -10.90 -10.64
C MET A 99 -4.79 -12.05 -10.38
N GLU A 100 -4.26 -13.23 -10.10
CA GLU A 100 -5.06 -14.30 -9.51
C GLU A 100 -5.65 -13.77 -8.20
N LYS A 101 -6.97 -13.93 -8.03
CA LYS A 101 -7.62 -13.65 -6.76
C LYS A 101 -7.08 -14.64 -5.74
N ARG A 102 -6.11 -14.20 -4.94
CA ARG A 102 -5.73 -14.96 -3.75
C ARG A 102 -6.91 -14.92 -2.80
N ILE A 103 -7.47 -16.08 -2.52
CA ILE A 103 -8.39 -16.26 -1.41
C ILE A 103 -7.54 -16.03 -0.16
N PRO A 104 -7.84 -15.00 0.66
CA PRO A 104 -7.15 -14.82 1.92
C PRO A 104 -7.30 -16.09 2.75
N LYS A 105 -6.21 -16.60 3.29
CA LYS A 105 -6.30 -17.64 4.32
C LYS A 105 -6.93 -17.00 5.55
N PHE A 106 -8.01 -17.59 6.04
CA PHE A 106 -8.64 -17.21 7.30
C PHE A 106 -8.40 -18.32 8.31
N LEU A 107 -8.41 -17.96 9.59
CA LEU A 107 -8.29 -18.91 10.68
C LEU A 107 -9.67 -19.55 10.92
N ILE A 108 -9.72 -20.88 10.95
CA ILE A 108 -10.88 -21.59 11.50
C ILE A 108 -10.78 -21.65 13.03
N GLU A 109 -11.87 -22.01 13.71
CA GLU A 109 -11.92 -22.07 15.18
C GLU A 109 -10.81 -22.95 15.77
N GLU A 110 -10.54 -24.10 15.15
CA GLU A 110 -9.44 -25.00 15.53
C GLU A 110 -8.07 -24.33 15.43
N ASP A 111 -7.82 -23.50 14.40
CA ASP A 111 -6.56 -22.78 14.26
C ASP A 111 -6.36 -21.79 15.41
N VAL A 112 -7.43 -21.13 15.86
CA VAL A 112 -7.40 -20.18 16.97
C VAL A 112 -7.12 -20.89 18.29
N ILE A 113 -7.73 -22.05 18.51
CA ILE A 113 -7.46 -22.89 19.68
C ILE A 113 -5.99 -23.32 19.69
N ASN A 114 -5.48 -23.81 18.56
CA ASN A 114 -4.09 -24.22 18.42
C ASN A 114 -3.13 -23.04 18.69
N LEU A 115 -3.41 -21.87 18.12
CA LEU A 115 -2.62 -20.66 18.37
C LEU A 115 -2.61 -20.27 19.85
N LYS A 116 -3.77 -20.37 20.52
CA LYS A 116 -3.90 -20.06 21.94
C LYS A 116 -3.05 -20.98 22.80
N ILE A 117 -3.02 -22.28 22.50
CA ILE A 117 -2.20 -23.26 23.23
C ILE A 117 -0.70 -22.97 23.08
N THR A 118 -0.28 -22.43 21.93
CA THR A 118 1.11 -22.09 21.65
C THR A 118 1.59 -20.73 22.18
N CYS A 119 0.71 -19.94 22.80
CA CYS A 119 1.10 -18.64 23.36
C CYS A 119 1.90 -18.83 24.66
N ASP A 120 3.11 -18.29 24.72
CA ASP A 120 4.04 -18.47 25.84
C ASP A 120 3.82 -17.43 26.95
N SER A 121 3.11 -16.34 26.67
CA SER A 121 2.90 -15.25 27.62
C SER A 121 1.44 -14.79 27.75
N PRO A 122 1.06 -14.19 28.89
CA PRO A 122 -0.25 -13.54 29.04
C PRO A 122 -0.47 -12.42 28.02
N ARG A 123 0.61 -11.77 27.58
CA ARG A 123 0.55 -10.72 26.55
C ARG A 123 0.17 -11.28 25.19
N GLU A 124 0.74 -12.41 24.78
CA GLU A 124 0.40 -13.07 23.51
C GLU A 124 -1.05 -13.55 23.51
N HIS A 125 -1.50 -14.14 24.62
CA HIS A 125 -2.89 -14.51 24.81
C HIS A 125 -3.85 -13.32 24.66
N ALA A 126 -3.56 -12.21 25.34
CA ALA A 126 -4.36 -10.99 25.25
C ALA A 126 -4.36 -10.42 23.83
N LEU A 127 -3.21 -10.42 23.16
CA LEU A 127 -3.08 -9.91 21.79
C LEU A 127 -3.87 -10.76 20.79
N LEU A 128 -3.77 -12.10 20.90
CA LEU A 128 -4.53 -13.03 20.06
C LEU A 128 -6.04 -12.83 20.26
N ALA A 129 -6.49 -12.81 21.52
CA ALA A 129 -7.90 -12.59 21.84
C ALA A 129 -8.41 -11.24 21.35
N PHE A 130 -7.63 -10.16 21.54
CA PHE A 130 -7.99 -8.83 21.09
C PHE A 130 -8.11 -8.76 19.57
N LEU A 131 -7.12 -9.26 18.82
CA LEU A 131 -7.15 -9.29 17.36
C LEU A 131 -8.33 -10.12 16.84
N TYR A 132 -8.61 -11.27 17.47
CA TYR A 132 -9.69 -12.15 17.08
C TYR A 132 -11.09 -11.53 17.34
N CYS A 133 -11.30 -10.89 18.50
CA CYS A 133 -12.59 -10.32 18.86
C CYS A 133 -12.89 -8.98 18.17
N THR A 134 -11.87 -8.15 17.95
CA THR A 134 -12.06 -6.79 17.40
C THR A 134 -11.90 -6.73 15.88
N GLY A 135 -11.17 -7.67 15.27
CA GLY A 135 -10.80 -7.61 13.87
C GLY A 135 -9.87 -6.44 13.51
N CYS A 136 -9.25 -5.79 14.50
CA CYS A 136 -8.29 -4.71 14.27
C CYS A 136 -7.08 -5.18 13.46
N ARG A 137 -6.52 -4.28 12.65
CA ARG A 137 -5.25 -4.58 11.95
C ARG A 137 -4.10 -4.55 12.94
N VAL A 138 -3.07 -5.38 12.71
CA VAL A 138 -1.88 -5.43 13.58
C VAL A 138 -1.22 -4.06 13.79
N GLY A 139 -1.21 -3.21 12.75
CA GLY A 139 -0.66 -1.86 12.83
C GLY A 139 -1.52 -0.87 13.61
N GLU A 140 -2.81 -1.15 13.77
CA GLU A 140 -3.73 -0.39 14.63
C GLU A 140 -3.49 -0.82 16.09
N VAL A 141 -3.43 -2.12 16.37
CA VAL A 141 -3.17 -2.66 17.72
C VAL A 141 -1.81 -2.23 18.25
N HIS A 142 -0.79 -2.17 17.38
CA HIS A 142 0.55 -1.70 17.77
C HIS A 142 0.58 -0.24 18.24
N LYS A 143 -0.36 0.59 17.77
CA LYS A 143 -0.43 2.02 18.09
C LYS A 143 -1.42 2.34 19.21
N LEU A 144 -2.17 1.34 19.68
CA LEU A 144 -3.21 1.53 20.68
C LEU A 144 -2.56 1.81 22.04
N ASP A 145 -3.01 2.88 22.68
CA ASP A 145 -2.63 3.22 24.05
C ASP A 145 -3.81 3.05 25.01
N VAL A 146 -3.53 2.95 26.30
CA VAL A 146 -4.53 2.86 27.37
C VAL A 146 -5.42 4.10 27.39
N GLU A 147 -4.89 5.25 26.97
CA GLU A 147 -5.62 6.51 26.85
C GLU A 147 -6.68 6.52 25.74
N ASP A 148 -6.53 5.65 24.73
CA ASP A 148 -7.53 5.50 23.65
C ASP A 148 -8.81 4.77 24.14
N ILE A 149 -8.75 4.16 25.33
CA ILE A 149 -9.88 3.42 25.90
C ILE A 149 -10.84 4.41 26.57
N ASN A 150 -12.05 4.51 26.00
CA ASN A 150 -13.13 5.25 26.64
C ASN A 150 -13.75 4.43 27.78
N TRP A 151 -13.15 4.56 28.97
CA TRP A 151 -13.58 3.89 30.20
C TRP A 151 -15.03 4.19 30.60
N LEU A 152 -15.52 5.41 30.35
CA LEU A 152 -16.89 5.81 30.66
C LEU A 152 -17.92 5.04 29.83
N LYS A 153 -17.59 4.70 28.57
CA LYS A 153 -18.45 3.91 27.69
C LYS A 153 -18.45 2.43 28.07
N LEU A 154 -17.31 1.90 28.53
CA LEU A 154 -17.17 0.53 29.03
C LEU A 154 -17.97 0.29 30.33
N LEU A 155 -17.86 1.20 31.31
CA LEU A 155 -18.56 1.07 32.60
C LEU A 155 -20.09 1.08 32.44
N ARG A 156 -20.63 1.83 31.46
CA ARG A 156 -22.07 1.84 31.16
C ARG A 156 -22.58 0.53 30.56
N ASN A 157 -21.73 -0.23 29.88
CA ASN A 157 -22.11 -1.52 29.31
C ASN A 157 -21.99 -2.63 30.37
N CYS A 158 -20.94 -2.63 31.20
CA CYS A 158 -20.81 -3.59 32.30
C CYS A 158 -21.91 -3.41 33.37
N ALA A 159 -22.33 -2.17 33.65
CA ALA A 159 -23.43 -1.91 34.58
C ALA A 159 -24.82 -2.31 34.04
N ARG A 160 -24.94 -2.62 32.75
CA ARG A 160 -26.19 -3.11 32.14
C ARG A 160 -26.29 -4.63 32.08
N GLU A 161 -25.17 -5.35 32.19
CA GLU A 161 -25.11 -6.81 32.18
C GLU A 161 -24.84 -7.41 33.59
N GLY A 162 -24.89 -6.58 34.63
CA GLY A 162 -24.71 -6.99 36.02
C GLY A 162 -25.86 -6.54 36.92
N LEU A 163 -26.99 -7.24 36.83
CA LEU A 163 -27.89 -7.67 37.92
C LEU A 163 -28.98 -8.60 37.36
#